data_AF-A0A1T4Y6Y1-F1
#
_entry.id   AF-A0A1T4Y6Y1-F1
#
_cell.length_a   1.000
_cell.length_b   1.000
_cell.length_c   1.000
_cell.angle_alpha   90.00
_cell.angle_beta   90.00
_cell.angle_gamma   90.00
#
_symmetry.space_group_name_H-M   'P 1'
#
loop_
_entity.id
_entity.type
_entity.pdbx_description
1 polymer ?
#
loop_
_entity_poly.entity_id
_entity_poly.type
_entity_poly.pdbx_seq_one_letter_code
_entity_poly.pdbx_strand_id
1 'polypeptide(L)'
;MHNEYPRFTGRRELPRALRVGEQVCGVRITARTHRAPPLLRFHATDGSRPCLVSQFHSLDPGAFLRWQNEARHVLLPQCRGLLWPFCEWSGGMVSLRAPVSPLLLADLPCHDPSVGLAVARGLATLLARLHAAGHVHLGLHPRFLFHAPGQKETWLSGFGLAHRRGWDDHWADGAPPIPNAAWAAPEQLRGGRGDERTDIFGFGAVLYWMATGRPPFGPMRIWLREMFRPGCPAVGCVGRIPWPREVTRLMDGCLAPCPEDRPELAEVLSCLGVDAAPDRGAGRPRPHGPEARARSSTGDRARRVMVFYGGGYGSRELFREVQTLAEREECRVLFVSMIPAHLPGGLVELFSARLFMGLAEGLAQCRSQGISYGLRLFPRVVPSRMAERMVRCYAPDTVWVGRPASGIHGIRGGVVPRLERLGVNLRLVKPTASNRRG
;
A
#
# COMPACT_ATOMS: atom_id res chain seq x y z
N MET A 1 -16.66 -37.07 -21.43
CA MET A 1 -17.42 -36.30 -20.42
C MET A 1 -16.64 -35.05 -20.08
N HIS A 2 -17.00 -33.92 -20.70
CA HIS A 2 -16.51 -32.62 -20.26
C HIS A 2 -17.13 -32.33 -18.89
N ASN A 3 -16.34 -32.38 -17.82
CA ASN A 3 -16.78 -31.90 -16.52
C ASN A 3 -17.01 -30.39 -16.65
N GLU A 4 -18.27 -30.00 -16.78
CA GLU A 4 -18.72 -28.63 -16.55
C GLU A 4 -18.45 -28.30 -15.08
N TYR A 5 -17.26 -27.80 -14.79
CA TYR A 5 -17.05 -27.10 -13.54
C TYR A 5 -18.01 -25.91 -13.52
N PRO A 6 -18.85 -25.74 -12.48
CA PRO A 6 -19.70 -24.57 -12.35
C PRO A 6 -18.83 -23.33 -12.54
N ARG A 7 -19.32 -22.30 -13.24
CA ARG A 7 -18.65 -21.01 -13.37
C ARG A 7 -18.60 -20.33 -11.98
N PHE A 8 -17.74 -20.83 -11.10
CA PHE A 8 -17.41 -20.20 -9.84
C PHE A 8 -16.69 -18.91 -10.16
N THR A 9 -17.40 -17.81 -10.00
CA THR A 9 -16.78 -16.48 -10.05
C THR A 9 -16.27 -16.21 -8.64
N GLY A 10 -14.97 -16.35 -8.40
CA GLY A 10 -14.38 -16.13 -7.06
C GLY A 10 -14.65 -14.72 -6.54
N ARG A 11 -15.00 -13.78 -7.43
CA ARG A 11 -15.52 -12.45 -7.09
C ARG A 11 -16.76 -12.46 -6.19
N ARG A 12 -17.60 -13.50 -6.22
CA ARG A 12 -18.77 -13.61 -5.32
C ARG A 12 -18.38 -13.82 -3.85
N GLU A 13 -17.15 -14.26 -3.60
CA GLU A 13 -16.62 -14.47 -2.26
C GLU A 13 -15.95 -13.21 -1.71
N LEU A 14 -15.73 -12.21 -2.57
CA LEU A 14 -15.37 -10.86 -2.10
C LEU A 14 -16.60 -10.20 -1.47
N PRO A 15 -16.42 -9.32 -0.47
CA PRO A 15 -17.51 -8.57 0.11
C PRO A 15 -18.32 -7.84 -0.96
N ARG A 16 -19.66 -7.89 -0.84
CA ARG A 16 -20.54 -7.09 -1.68
C ARG A 16 -20.17 -5.61 -1.55
N ALA A 17 -20.39 -4.86 -2.62
CA ALA A 17 -20.25 -3.41 -2.57
C ALA A 17 -21.15 -2.82 -1.46
N LEU A 18 -20.61 -1.86 -0.72
CA LEU A 18 -21.36 -1.10 0.26
C LEU A 18 -22.50 -0.31 -0.41
N ARG A 19 -23.61 -0.14 0.31
CA ARG A 19 -24.77 0.63 -0.15
C ARG A 19 -24.87 1.97 0.57
N VAL A 20 -25.47 2.96 -0.08
CA VAL A 20 -25.81 4.25 0.57
C VAL A 20 -26.72 3.96 1.77
N GLY A 21 -26.45 4.62 2.89
CA GLY A 21 -27.12 4.42 4.18
C GLY A 21 -26.51 3.33 5.06
N GLU A 22 -25.66 2.45 4.53
CA GLU A 22 -24.98 1.41 5.29
C GLU A 22 -23.98 2.02 6.29
N GLN A 23 -23.82 1.39 7.46
CA GLN A 23 -22.84 1.80 8.47
C GLN A 23 -21.68 0.81 8.54
N VAL A 24 -20.46 1.34 8.60
CA VAL A 24 -19.22 0.57 8.71
C VAL A 24 -18.23 1.37 9.53
N CYS A 25 -17.52 0.74 10.48
CA CYS A 25 -16.52 1.45 11.31
C CYS A 25 -17.07 2.73 12.00
N GLY A 26 -18.37 2.77 12.33
CA GLY A 26 -19.02 3.95 12.91
C GLY A 26 -19.34 5.09 11.93
N VAL A 27 -19.08 4.93 10.63
CA VAL A 27 -19.41 5.92 9.59
C VAL A 27 -20.55 5.46 8.70
N ARG A 28 -21.37 6.39 8.22
CA ARG A 28 -22.52 6.14 7.33
C ARG A 28 -22.17 6.49 5.88
N ILE A 29 -22.36 5.54 4.96
CA ILE A 29 -22.13 5.76 3.53
C ILE A 29 -23.16 6.74 2.96
N THR A 30 -22.70 7.78 2.26
CA THR A 30 -23.55 8.82 1.67
C THR A 30 -23.59 8.76 0.14
N ALA A 31 -22.49 8.39 -0.50
CA ALA A 31 -22.44 8.24 -1.95
C ALA A 31 -21.35 7.26 -2.39
N ARG A 32 -21.58 6.61 -3.53
CA ARG A 32 -20.53 5.84 -4.23
C ARG A 32 -19.77 6.77 -5.15
N THR A 33 -18.44 6.70 -5.13
CA THR A 33 -17.61 7.42 -6.10
C THR A 33 -17.38 6.56 -7.34
N HIS A 34 -17.19 7.19 -8.49
CA HIS A 34 -17.06 6.50 -9.78
C HIS A 34 -15.67 5.86 -9.93
N ARG A 35 -15.43 4.68 -9.33
CA ARG A 35 -14.21 3.89 -9.54
C ARG A 35 -14.43 2.38 -9.55
N ALA A 36 -13.75 1.75 -10.50
CA ALA A 36 -13.67 0.30 -10.71
C ALA A 36 -12.54 -0.31 -9.83
N PRO A 37 -12.47 -1.66 -9.71
CA PRO A 37 -11.40 -2.38 -9.01
C PRO A 37 -9.99 -1.82 -9.25
N PRO A 38 -9.07 -1.91 -8.26
CA PRO A 38 -9.12 -2.85 -7.13
C PRO A 38 -9.72 -2.31 -5.82
N LEU A 39 -9.96 -1.00 -5.71
CA LEU A 39 -10.54 -0.38 -4.51
C LEU A 39 -11.80 0.39 -4.92
N LEU A 40 -12.95 0.00 -4.36
CA LEU A 40 -14.18 0.78 -4.45
C LEU A 40 -14.10 1.91 -3.41
N ARG A 41 -14.47 3.13 -3.80
CA ARG A 41 -14.43 4.30 -2.91
C ARG A 41 -15.82 4.88 -2.70
N PHE A 42 -16.08 5.31 -1.48
CA PHE A 42 -17.37 5.86 -1.07
C PHE A 42 -17.16 7.12 -0.23
N HIS A 43 -18.02 8.12 -0.44
CA HIS A 43 -18.20 9.19 0.52
C HIS A 43 -19.02 8.64 1.70
N ALA A 44 -18.67 9.06 2.90
CA ALA A 44 -19.33 8.69 4.14
C ALA A 44 -19.34 9.88 5.11
N THR A 45 -20.02 9.72 6.24
CA THR A 45 -20.08 10.71 7.32
C THR A 45 -19.93 10.05 8.69
N ASP A 46 -19.26 10.75 9.58
CA ASP A 46 -19.18 10.46 11.02
C ASP A 46 -19.80 11.65 11.76
N GLY A 47 -21.09 11.53 12.08
CA GLY A 47 -21.90 12.69 12.44
C GLY A 47 -21.94 13.70 11.29
N SER A 48 -21.45 14.92 11.54
CA SER A 48 -21.31 15.98 10.51
C SER A 48 -19.99 15.94 9.74
N ARG A 49 -19.03 15.09 10.15
CA ARG A 49 -17.69 15.08 9.57
C ARG A 49 -17.63 14.20 8.32
N PRO A 50 -17.15 14.72 7.18
CA PRO A 50 -17.02 13.92 5.96
C PRO A 50 -15.88 12.91 6.04
N CYS A 51 -16.16 11.72 5.51
CA CYS A 51 -15.29 10.57 5.49
C CYS A 51 -15.17 9.97 4.08
N LEU A 52 -14.10 9.21 3.88
CA LEU A 52 -13.82 8.44 2.68
C LEU A 52 -13.57 7.01 3.10
N VAL A 53 -14.36 6.12 2.51
CA VAL A 53 -14.29 4.69 2.76
C VAL A 53 -13.74 4.01 1.51
N SER A 54 -12.73 3.16 1.70
CA SER A 54 -12.14 2.34 0.64
C SER A 54 -12.41 0.88 0.93
N GLN A 55 -13.10 0.20 0.02
CA GLN A 55 -13.39 -1.23 0.12
C GLN A 55 -12.54 -1.99 -0.90
N PHE A 56 -11.89 -3.07 -0.44
CA PHE A 56 -11.12 -3.93 -1.30
C PHE A 56 -12.03 -4.82 -2.16
N HIS A 57 -11.79 -4.79 -3.46
CA HIS A 57 -12.59 -5.53 -4.42
C HIS A 57 -11.74 -5.99 -5.62
N SER A 58 -10.75 -6.83 -5.36
CA SER A 58 -9.83 -7.36 -6.37
C SER A 58 -9.40 -8.79 -6.06
N LEU A 59 -9.03 -9.53 -7.11
CA LEU A 59 -8.34 -10.82 -7.01
C LEU A 59 -6.86 -10.71 -7.38
N ASP A 60 -6.37 -9.48 -7.63
CA ASP A 60 -4.95 -9.22 -7.92
C ASP A 60 -4.11 -9.23 -6.63
N PRO A 61 -3.12 -10.13 -6.50
CA PRO A 61 -2.24 -10.20 -5.33
C PRO A 61 -1.45 -8.91 -5.11
N GLY A 62 -1.03 -8.23 -6.18
CA GLY A 62 -0.32 -6.96 -6.09
C GLY A 62 -1.19 -5.88 -5.47
N ALA A 63 -2.46 -5.81 -5.87
CA ALA A 63 -3.45 -4.91 -5.28
C ALA A 63 -3.72 -5.24 -3.81
N PHE A 64 -3.79 -6.52 -3.44
CA PHE A 64 -3.96 -6.92 -2.05
C PHE A 64 -2.77 -6.46 -1.18
N LEU A 65 -1.54 -6.69 -1.65
CA LEU A 65 -0.34 -6.27 -0.94
C LEU A 65 -0.26 -4.74 -0.79
N ARG A 66 -0.64 -3.97 -1.82
CA ARG A 66 -0.74 -2.50 -1.73
C ARG A 66 -1.78 -2.08 -0.69
N TRP A 67 -2.96 -2.71 -0.72
CA TRP A 67 -4.02 -2.44 0.24
C TRP A 67 -3.59 -2.74 1.68
N GLN A 68 -2.92 -3.87 1.92
CA GLN A 68 -2.37 -4.22 3.23
C GLN A 68 -1.20 -3.33 3.65
N ASN A 69 -0.40 -2.81 2.72
CA ASN A 69 0.65 -1.84 3.02
C ASN A 69 0.04 -0.51 3.49
N GLU A 70 -1.02 -0.03 2.81
CA GLU A 70 -1.77 1.15 3.25
C GLU A 70 -2.40 0.94 4.64
N ALA A 71 -2.95 -0.24 4.90
CA ALA A 71 -3.60 -0.57 6.18
C ALA A 71 -2.66 -0.44 7.39
N ARG A 72 -1.36 -0.74 7.23
CA ARG A 72 -0.35 -0.59 8.31
C ARG A 72 -0.24 0.84 8.83
N HIS A 73 -0.62 1.83 8.04
CA HIS A 73 -0.56 3.22 8.44
C HIS A 73 -1.61 3.58 9.51
N VAL A 74 -2.57 2.70 9.80
CA VAL A 74 -3.47 2.83 10.98
C VAL A 74 -2.71 2.87 12.31
N LEU A 75 -1.50 2.33 12.35
CA LEU A 75 -0.62 2.34 13.52
C LEU A 75 0.05 3.70 13.75
N LEU A 76 -0.08 4.64 12.82
CA LEU A 76 0.61 5.93 12.87
C LEU A 76 -0.24 6.97 13.59
N PRO A 77 0.41 7.91 14.31
CA PRO A 77 -0.28 9.10 14.77
C PRO A 77 -0.81 9.90 13.56
N GLN A 78 -1.98 10.51 13.75
CA GLN A 78 -2.58 11.36 12.72
C GLN A 78 -1.71 12.60 12.50
N CYS A 79 -1.39 12.87 11.25
CA CYS A 79 -0.60 14.03 10.84
C CYS A 79 -1.48 14.94 9.98
N ARG A 80 -1.48 16.26 10.26
CA ARG A 80 -2.29 17.21 9.50
C ARG A 80 -2.00 17.10 8.00
N GLY A 81 -3.04 16.79 7.22
CA GLY A 81 -2.98 16.65 5.77
C GLY A 81 -2.55 15.27 5.25
N LEU A 82 -2.01 14.36 6.09
CA LEU A 82 -1.75 12.98 5.69
C LEU A 82 -2.94 12.11 6.10
N LEU A 83 -3.60 11.50 5.12
CA LEU A 83 -4.85 10.77 5.30
C LEU A 83 -4.57 9.30 5.61
N TRP A 84 -4.19 9.05 6.86
CA TRP A 84 -4.02 7.70 7.37
C TRP A 84 -5.37 7.03 7.60
N PRO A 85 -5.49 5.70 7.38
CA PRO A 85 -6.61 4.94 7.90
C PRO A 85 -6.75 5.15 9.41
N PHE A 86 -7.97 5.33 9.91
CA PHE A 86 -8.23 5.38 11.36
C PHE A 86 -9.03 4.17 11.83
N CYS A 87 -9.72 3.47 10.92
CA CYS A 87 -10.42 2.23 11.18
C CYS A 87 -10.33 1.31 9.96
N GLU A 88 -10.37 0.01 10.22
CA GLU A 88 -10.39 -1.02 9.20
C GLU A 88 -11.28 -2.19 9.57
N TRP A 89 -11.65 -2.98 8.57
CA TRP A 89 -12.33 -4.26 8.73
C TRP A 89 -11.82 -5.24 7.66
N SER A 90 -12.28 -6.49 7.71
CA SER A 90 -11.82 -7.56 6.80
C SER A 90 -12.01 -7.27 5.30
N GLY A 91 -12.90 -6.34 4.94
CA GLY A 91 -13.21 -5.98 3.56
C GLY A 91 -12.78 -4.58 3.14
N GLY A 92 -12.19 -3.77 4.02
CA GLY A 92 -11.86 -2.38 3.68
C GLY A 92 -11.35 -1.55 4.85
N MET A 93 -11.25 -0.25 4.62
CA MET A 93 -10.80 0.73 5.61
C MET A 93 -11.47 2.08 5.44
N VAL A 94 -11.44 2.88 6.50
CA VAL A 94 -11.86 4.28 6.48
C VAL A 94 -10.61 5.14 6.55
N SER A 95 -10.32 5.85 5.46
CA SER A 95 -9.06 6.58 5.23
C SER A 95 -9.16 8.09 5.46
N LEU A 96 -10.33 8.61 5.82
CA LEU A 96 -10.53 10.05 5.97
C LEU A 96 -11.52 10.38 7.08
N ARG A 97 -11.11 11.30 7.96
CA ARG A 97 -12.00 12.18 8.74
C ARG A 97 -11.52 13.61 8.51
N ALA A 98 -11.87 14.18 7.37
CA ALA A 98 -11.44 15.53 7.00
C ALA A 98 -12.44 16.56 7.57
N PRO A 99 -12.00 17.80 7.83
CA PRO A 99 -12.90 18.86 8.30
C PRO A 99 -13.92 19.29 7.22
N VAL A 100 -13.61 19.09 5.93
CA VAL A 100 -14.46 19.41 4.78
C VAL A 100 -14.40 18.28 3.77
N SER A 101 -15.43 18.10 2.95
CA SER A 101 -15.44 17.13 1.83
C SER A 101 -14.50 17.68 0.75
N PRO A 102 -13.23 17.29 0.71
CA PRO A 102 -12.29 17.96 -0.17
C PRO A 102 -12.51 17.39 -1.58
N LEU A 103 -12.47 18.24 -2.59
CA LEU A 103 -12.58 17.78 -3.97
C LEU A 103 -11.32 17.00 -4.31
N LEU A 104 -11.51 15.92 -5.04
CA LEU A 104 -10.39 15.21 -5.61
C LEU A 104 -9.70 16.14 -6.61
N LEU A 105 -8.37 16.23 -6.55
CA LEU A 105 -7.63 17.09 -7.46
C LEU A 105 -7.91 16.75 -8.94
N ALA A 106 -8.14 15.47 -9.24
CA ALA A 106 -8.50 15.00 -10.58
C ALA A 106 -9.83 15.59 -11.11
N ASP A 107 -10.69 16.10 -10.22
CA ASP A 107 -12.00 16.67 -10.56
C ASP A 107 -11.94 18.21 -10.61
N LEU A 108 -10.79 18.82 -10.30
CA LEU A 108 -10.57 20.27 -10.40
C LEU A 108 -10.13 20.66 -11.83
N PRO A 109 -10.49 21.86 -12.31
CA PRO A 109 -10.07 22.33 -13.63
C PRO A 109 -8.55 22.49 -13.70
N CYS A 110 -7.92 21.75 -14.61
CA CYS A 110 -6.48 21.62 -14.79
C CYS A 110 -5.75 22.84 -15.37
N HIS A 111 -6.29 24.05 -15.20
CA HIS A 111 -5.75 25.28 -15.80
C HIS A 111 -5.76 26.51 -14.88
N ASP A 112 -6.30 26.44 -13.66
CA ASP A 112 -6.24 27.56 -12.72
C ASP A 112 -4.85 27.62 -12.04
N PRO A 113 -4.00 28.63 -12.35
CA PRO A 113 -2.66 28.73 -11.78
C PRO A 113 -2.66 28.94 -10.27
N SER A 114 -3.69 29.61 -9.74
CA SER A 114 -3.78 29.90 -8.31
C SER A 114 -3.99 28.62 -7.50
N VAL A 115 -4.86 27.73 -8.00
CA VAL A 115 -5.11 26.40 -7.43
C VAL A 115 -3.87 25.52 -7.60
N GLY A 116 -3.25 25.53 -8.78
CA GLY A 116 -2.02 24.78 -9.05
C GLY A 116 -0.90 25.12 -8.06
N LEU A 117 -0.65 26.41 -7.82
CA LEU A 117 0.35 26.89 -6.87
C LEU A 117 -0.01 26.57 -5.42
N ALA A 118 -1.29 26.66 -5.04
CA ALA A 118 -1.75 26.29 -3.70
C ALA A 118 -1.51 24.79 -3.42
N VAL A 119 -1.83 23.94 -4.40
CA VAL A 119 -1.60 22.49 -4.33
C VAL A 119 -0.11 22.17 -4.31
N ALA A 120 0.71 22.87 -5.10
CA ALA A 120 2.16 22.69 -5.10
C ALA A 120 2.75 22.97 -3.70
N ARG A 121 2.38 24.10 -3.09
CA ARG A 121 2.81 24.44 -1.72
C ARG A 121 2.35 23.42 -0.69
N GLY A 122 1.07 23.04 -0.76
CA GLY A 122 0.48 22.06 0.14
C GLY A 122 1.17 20.70 0.03
N LEU A 123 1.38 20.19 -1.18
CA LEU A 123 2.04 18.92 -1.41
C LEU A 123 3.51 18.92 -0.98
N ALA A 124 4.26 19.98 -1.28
CA ALA A 124 5.65 20.10 -0.81
C ALA A 124 5.72 20.07 0.72
N THR A 125 4.80 20.75 1.40
CA THR A 125 4.66 20.71 2.87
C THR A 125 4.37 19.30 3.39
N LEU A 126 3.48 18.55 2.71
CA LEU A 126 3.15 17.17 3.09
C LEU A 126 4.32 16.21 2.88
N LEU A 127 5.08 16.36 1.79
CA LEU A 127 6.29 15.57 1.56
C LEU A 127 7.35 15.86 2.61
N ALA A 128 7.53 17.12 3.01
CA ALA A 128 8.48 17.48 4.06
C ALA A 128 8.13 16.79 5.38
N ARG A 129 6.85 16.79 5.74
CA ARG A 129 6.34 16.08 6.94
C ARG A 129 6.53 14.57 6.83
N LEU A 130 6.24 14.00 5.66
CA LEU A 130 6.33 12.57 5.39
C LEU A 130 7.80 12.08 5.47
N HIS A 131 8.70 12.78 4.78
CA HIS A 131 10.13 12.46 4.72
C HIS A 131 10.80 12.67 6.08
N ALA A 132 10.46 13.73 6.81
CA ALA A 132 10.93 13.93 8.18
C ALA A 132 10.47 12.82 9.15
N ALA A 133 9.33 12.18 8.87
CA ALA A 133 8.86 11.00 9.59
C ALA A 133 9.48 9.67 9.08
N GLY A 134 10.47 9.72 8.19
CA GLY A 134 11.15 8.54 7.63
C GLY A 134 10.30 7.72 6.68
N HIS A 135 9.29 8.34 6.07
CA HIS A 135 8.42 7.72 5.07
C HIS A 135 8.70 8.28 3.68
N VAL A 136 8.49 7.45 2.67
CA VAL A 136 8.52 7.82 1.24
C VAL A 136 7.22 7.33 0.61
N HIS A 137 6.51 8.17 -0.15
CA HIS A 137 5.19 7.86 -0.69
C HIS A 137 5.25 6.86 -1.86
N LEU A 138 6.20 7.04 -2.79
CA LEU A 138 6.53 6.19 -3.94
C LEU A 138 5.40 5.98 -4.97
N GLY A 139 4.28 6.69 -4.81
CA GLY A 139 3.08 6.50 -5.62
C GLY A 139 2.25 7.76 -5.82
N LEU A 140 2.88 8.94 -5.84
CA LEU A 140 2.16 10.21 -6.01
C LEU A 140 1.36 10.22 -7.32
N HIS A 141 0.13 10.72 -7.22
CA HIS A 141 -0.81 10.83 -8.34
C HIS A 141 -1.93 11.80 -7.95
N PRO A 142 -2.48 12.62 -8.88
CA PRO A 142 -3.63 13.49 -8.60
C PRO A 142 -4.85 12.79 -7.98
N ARG A 143 -5.00 11.47 -8.18
CA ARG A 143 -6.11 10.68 -7.63
C ARG A 143 -6.01 10.42 -6.11
N PHE A 144 -4.90 10.83 -5.53
CA PHE A 144 -4.58 10.71 -4.12
C PHE A 144 -4.51 12.05 -3.40
N LEU A 145 -4.59 13.15 -4.17
CA LEU A 145 -4.58 14.50 -3.67
C LEU A 145 -6.00 15.02 -3.58
N PHE A 146 -6.27 15.69 -2.47
CA PHE A 146 -7.51 16.40 -2.28
C PHE A 146 -7.22 17.85 -1.94
N HIS A 147 -8.08 18.73 -2.41
CA HIS A 147 -7.97 20.15 -2.17
C HIS A 147 -9.38 20.75 -2.14
N ALA A 148 -9.59 21.71 -1.25
CA ALA A 148 -10.82 22.47 -1.19
C ALA A 148 -10.53 23.87 -1.77
N PRO A 149 -11.15 24.27 -2.90
CA PRO A 149 -10.97 25.60 -3.45
C PRO A 149 -11.23 26.68 -2.40
N GLY A 150 -10.37 27.70 -2.34
CA GLY A 150 -10.43 28.76 -1.34
C GLY A 150 -9.88 28.39 0.04
N GLN A 151 -9.46 27.13 0.25
CA GLN A 151 -8.76 26.70 1.46
C GLN A 151 -7.25 26.55 1.19
N LYS A 152 -6.44 26.79 2.21
CA LYS A 152 -4.98 26.59 2.14
C LYS A 152 -4.56 25.12 2.22
N GLU A 153 -5.48 24.23 2.56
CA GLU A 153 -5.14 22.85 2.90
C GLU A 153 -5.19 21.92 1.68
N THR A 154 -4.13 21.11 1.57
CA THR A 154 -4.04 19.97 0.67
C THR A 154 -3.96 18.72 1.54
N TRP A 155 -4.55 17.63 1.07
CA TRP A 155 -4.47 16.33 1.72
C TRP A 155 -3.93 15.26 0.79
N LEU A 156 -3.16 14.32 1.34
CA LEU A 156 -2.54 13.21 0.61
C LEU A 156 -3.00 11.87 1.17
N SER A 157 -3.39 10.96 0.28
CA SER A 157 -3.78 9.56 0.55
C SER A 157 -2.97 8.59 -0.31
N GLY A 158 -3.29 7.29 -0.32
CA GLY A 158 -2.75 6.37 -1.34
C GLY A 158 -1.38 5.77 -1.02
N PHE A 159 -1.16 5.43 0.24
CA PHE A 159 0.12 4.94 0.77
C PHE A 159 0.38 3.45 0.50
N GLY A 160 -0.32 2.85 -0.47
CA GLY A 160 -0.17 1.44 -0.80
C GLY A 160 1.21 1.05 -1.34
N LEU A 161 2.01 2.02 -1.80
CA LEU A 161 3.41 1.82 -2.21
C LEU A 161 4.42 2.39 -1.22
N ALA A 162 3.95 3.10 -0.19
CA ALA A 162 4.81 3.84 0.71
C ALA A 162 5.81 2.91 1.40
N HIS A 163 7.01 3.42 1.61
CA HIS A 163 8.05 2.77 2.39
C HIS A 163 8.26 3.57 3.68
N ARG A 164 8.51 2.88 4.79
CA ARG A 164 8.91 3.48 6.05
C ARG A 164 10.15 2.78 6.58
N ARG A 165 11.14 3.56 6.98
CA ARG A 165 12.34 3.04 7.66
C ARG A 165 11.92 2.25 8.91
N GLY A 166 12.48 1.05 9.08
CA GLY A 166 12.19 0.16 10.20
C GLY A 166 10.94 -0.73 10.05
N TRP A 167 10.19 -0.62 8.96
CA TRP A 167 9.14 -1.58 8.61
C TRP A 167 9.68 -2.66 7.68
N ASP A 168 9.24 -3.90 7.91
CA ASP A 168 9.47 -4.98 6.94
C ASP A 168 8.77 -4.63 5.62
N ASP A 169 9.56 -4.30 4.60
CA ASP A 169 9.03 -3.95 3.28
C ASP A 169 8.33 -5.18 2.69
N HIS A 170 7.08 -5.06 2.23
CA HIS A 170 6.32 -6.12 1.57
C HIS A 170 6.99 -6.65 0.29
N TRP A 171 7.98 -5.92 -0.23
CA TRP A 171 8.60 -6.13 -1.53
C TRP A 171 10.10 -6.45 -1.46
N ALA A 172 10.70 -6.63 -0.28
CA ALA A 172 12.17 -6.70 -0.15
C ALA A 172 12.89 -7.78 -1.00
N ASP A 173 12.20 -8.84 -1.43
CA ASP A 173 12.76 -9.93 -2.26
C ASP A 173 12.24 -9.95 -3.70
N GLY A 174 11.57 -8.89 -4.14
CA GLY A 174 10.97 -8.82 -5.47
C GLY A 174 10.95 -7.41 -6.02
N ALA A 175 10.62 -7.28 -7.31
CA ALA A 175 10.36 -5.96 -7.87
C ALA A 175 9.10 -5.37 -7.19
N PRO A 176 9.19 -4.18 -6.57
CA PRO A 176 8.02 -3.51 -6.06
C PRO A 176 7.03 -3.26 -7.21
N PRO A 177 5.72 -3.16 -6.94
CA PRO A 177 4.75 -2.91 -7.98
C PRO A 177 5.08 -1.60 -8.66
N ILE A 178 5.19 -1.66 -9.99
CA ILE A 178 5.27 -0.44 -10.78
C ILE A 178 4.00 0.38 -10.51
N PRO A 179 4.13 1.66 -10.09
CA PRO A 179 3.00 2.58 -9.98
C PRO A 179 2.28 2.73 -11.33
N ASN A 180 1.26 3.58 -11.41
CA ASN A 180 0.72 3.93 -12.72
C ASN A 180 1.86 4.48 -13.60
N ALA A 181 2.15 3.78 -14.71
CA ALA A 181 3.26 4.06 -15.60
C ALA A 181 3.38 5.52 -16.05
N ALA A 182 2.25 6.21 -16.20
CA ALA A 182 2.22 7.61 -16.61
C ALA A 182 2.76 8.58 -15.53
N TRP A 183 2.98 8.09 -14.31
CA TRP A 183 3.40 8.85 -13.12
C TRP A 183 4.67 8.29 -12.48
N ALA A 184 5.04 7.06 -12.81
CA ALA A 184 6.16 6.35 -12.21
C ALA A 184 7.48 7.00 -12.63
N ALA A 185 8.43 7.05 -11.70
CA ALA A 185 9.76 7.58 -11.96
C ALA A 185 10.63 6.61 -12.80
N PRO A 186 11.62 7.11 -13.57
CA PRO A 186 12.67 6.37 -14.29
C PRO A 186 13.14 5.10 -13.59
N GLU A 187 13.61 5.27 -12.37
CA GLU A 187 14.14 4.23 -11.51
C GLU A 187 13.10 3.16 -11.15
N GLN A 188 11.83 3.53 -10.98
CA GLN A 188 10.76 2.58 -10.66
C GLN A 188 10.39 1.72 -11.86
N LEU A 189 10.43 2.28 -13.07
CA LEU A 189 10.19 1.54 -14.30
C LEU A 189 11.32 0.58 -14.67
N ARG A 190 12.52 0.83 -14.13
CA ARG A 190 13.66 -0.11 -14.15
C ARG A 190 13.60 -1.16 -13.03
N GLY A 191 12.53 -1.18 -12.23
CA GLY A 191 12.34 -2.12 -11.13
C GLY A 191 12.98 -1.70 -9.81
N GLY A 192 13.53 -0.49 -9.72
CA GLY A 192 14.04 0.08 -8.48
C GLY A 192 12.91 0.41 -7.50
N ARG A 193 13.22 0.35 -6.20
CA ARG A 193 12.25 0.72 -5.15
C ARG A 193 11.92 2.21 -5.17
N GLY A 194 12.92 3.04 -5.47
CA GLY A 194 12.86 4.48 -5.31
C GLY A 194 13.16 4.91 -3.86
N ASP A 195 13.36 6.21 -3.71
CA ASP A 195 13.63 6.89 -2.43
C ASP A 195 12.92 8.26 -2.41
N GLU A 196 13.29 9.14 -1.48
CA GLU A 196 12.72 10.48 -1.36
C GLU A 196 12.72 11.27 -2.69
N ARG A 197 13.72 11.05 -3.56
CA ARG A 197 13.85 11.70 -4.88
C ARG A 197 12.81 11.19 -5.88
N THR A 198 12.29 9.98 -5.68
CA THR A 198 11.16 9.45 -6.45
C THR A 198 9.87 10.22 -6.14
N ASP A 199 9.68 10.69 -4.90
CA ASP A 199 8.55 11.57 -4.58
C ASP A 199 8.71 12.96 -5.22
N ILE A 200 9.93 13.47 -5.37
CA ILE A 200 10.19 14.73 -6.10
C ILE A 200 9.78 14.61 -7.57
N PHE A 201 10.07 13.47 -8.21
CA PHE A 201 9.58 13.21 -9.57
C PHE A 201 8.04 13.18 -9.62
N GLY A 202 7.41 12.46 -8.69
CA GLY A 202 5.96 12.40 -8.59
C GLY A 202 5.32 13.77 -8.34
N PHE A 203 5.99 14.65 -7.57
CA PHE A 203 5.61 16.03 -7.37
C PHE A 203 5.63 16.80 -8.70
N GLY A 204 6.74 16.75 -9.45
CA GLY A 204 6.85 17.37 -10.78
C GLY A 204 5.78 16.87 -11.76
N ALA A 205 5.47 15.57 -11.73
CA ALA A 205 4.44 14.97 -12.58
C ALA A 205 3.03 15.49 -12.25
N VAL A 206 2.71 15.68 -10.95
CA VAL A 206 1.46 16.30 -10.51
C VAL A 206 1.37 17.74 -10.99
N LEU A 207 2.45 18.53 -10.84
CA LEU A 207 2.48 19.93 -11.28
C LEU A 207 2.29 20.03 -12.80
N TYR A 208 2.96 19.17 -13.56
CA TYR A 208 2.79 19.11 -15.01
C TYR A 208 1.33 18.82 -15.40
N TRP A 209 0.70 17.86 -14.73
CA TRP A 209 -0.71 17.56 -14.98
C TRP A 209 -1.63 18.70 -14.59
N MET A 210 -1.34 19.40 -13.49
CA MET A 210 -2.08 20.60 -13.07
C MET A 210 -1.92 21.78 -14.03
N ALA A 211 -0.83 21.85 -14.79
CA ALA A 211 -0.59 22.89 -15.78
C ALA A 211 -1.22 22.55 -17.15
N THR A 212 -1.27 21.27 -17.50
CA THR A 212 -1.52 20.82 -18.88
C THR A 212 -2.76 19.95 -19.05
N GLY A 213 -3.32 19.44 -17.96
CA GLY A 213 -4.38 18.43 -17.95
C GLY A 213 -3.94 17.02 -18.36
N ARG A 214 -2.66 16.81 -18.69
CA ARG A 214 -2.12 15.54 -19.21
C ARG A 214 -0.94 15.08 -18.36
N PRO A 215 -0.70 13.77 -18.20
CA PRO A 215 0.53 13.30 -17.55
C PRO A 215 1.75 13.65 -18.42
N PRO A 216 2.94 13.85 -17.82
CA PRO A 216 4.14 14.33 -18.52
C PRO A 216 4.59 13.49 -19.72
N PHE A 217 4.39 12.18 -19.66
CA PHE A 217 5.01 11.25 -20.59
C PHE A 217 4.03 10.24 -21.21
N GLY A 218 2.72 10.42 -20.97
CA GLY A 218 1.68 9.55 -21.55
C GLY A 218 1.80 8.07 -21.15
N PRO A 219 1.31 7.14 -21.99
CA PRO A 219 1.39 5.69 -21.77
C PRO A 219 2.81 5.15 -21.68
N MET A 220 3.02 4.07 -20.91
CA MET A 220 4.30 3.39 -20.69
C MET A 220 5.17 3.23 -21.95
N ARG A 221 4.58 2.79 -23.07
CA ARG A 221 5.33 2.55 -24.31
C ARG A 221 5.98 3.82 -24.87
N ILE A 222 5.29 4.95 -24.71
CA ILE A 222 5.74 6.27 -25.16
C ILE A 222 6.78 6.74 -24.15
N TRP A 223 6.49 6.62 -22.86
CA TRP A 223 7.40 6.92 -21.77
C TRP A 223 8.78 6.26 -21.93
N LEU A 224 8.82 4.94 -22.14
CA LEU A 224 10.06 4.19 -22.33
C LEU A 224 10.80 4.59 -23.61
N ARG A 225 10.11 5.08 -24.64
CA ARG A 225 10.75 5.54 -25.89
C ARG A 225 11.34 6.93 -25.73
N GLU A 226 10.59 7.86 -25.13
CA GLU A 226 10.98 9.27 -25.04
C GLU A 226 12.09 9.49 -23.99
N MET A 227 12.11 8.75 -22.89
CA MET A 227 13.09 8.94 -21.81
C MET A 227 14.55 8.65 -22.22
N PHE A 228 14.76 7.70 -23.14
CA PHE A 228 16.11 7.37 -23.63
C PHE A 228 16.51 8.19 -24.87
N ARG A 229 15.70 9.16 -25.27
CA ARG A 229 16.01 10.04 -26.39
C ARG A 229 16.98 11.14 -25.93
N PRO A 230 18.20 11.25 -26.50
CA PRO A 230 19.12 12.32 -26.17
C PRO A 230 18.48 13.69 -26.42
N GLY A 231 18.60 14.62 -25.45
CA GLY A 231 18.01 15.96 -25.56
C GLY A 231 16.47 16.00 -25.46
N CYS A 232 15.82 14.95 -24.94
CA CYS A 232 14.40 15.03 -24.59
C CYS A 232 14.21 16.13 -23.54
N PRO A 233 13.48 17.22 -23.85
CA PRO A 233 13.22 18.20 -22.83
C PRO A 233 12.29 17.57 -21.79
N ALA A 234 12.65 17.68 -20.51
CA ALA A 234 11.62 17.73 -19.50
C ALA A 234 10.67 18.87 -19.92
N VAL A 235 9.40 18.54 -20.21
CA VAL A 235 8.28 19.51 -20.40
C VAL A 235 8.29 20.41 -21.66
N GLY A 236 9.38 20.49 -22.43
CA GLY A 236 9.58 21.52 -23.47
C GLY A 236 8.68 21.56 -24.73
N CYS A 237 7.45 21.03 -24.72
CA CYS A 237 6.51 21.12 -25.85
C CYS A 237 5.05 21.31 -25.43
N VAL A 238 4.80 22.11 -24.38
CA VAL A 238 3.45 22.65 -24.13
C VAL A 238 3.51 24.16 -24.27
N GLY A 239 2.51 24.74 -24.94
CA GLY A 239 2.39 26.19 -25.12
C GLY A 239 2.48 26.96 -23.80
N ARG A 240 2.52 28.29 -23.86
CA ARG A 240 2.76 29.20 -22.73
C ARG A 240 1.98 28.78 -21.47
N ILE A 241 2.64 28.09 -20.54
CA ILE A 241 2.06 27.71 -19.25
C ILE A 241 1.85 29.00 -18.45
N PRO A 242 0.64 29.29 -17.94
CA PRO A 242 0.34 30.51 -17.21
C PRO A 242 0.86 30.46 -15.75
N TRP A 243 2.04 29.88 -15.52
CA TRP A 243 2.67 29.75 -14.19
C TRP A 243 3.96 30.59 -14.14
N PRO A 244 4.41 31.00 -12.94
CA PRO A 244 5.68 31.72 -12.81
C PRO A 244 6.84 30.92 -13.40
N ARG A 245 7.75 31.61 -14.11
CA ARG A 245 8.88 30.97 -14.81
C ARG A 245 9.74 30.09 -13.90
N GLU A 246 9.94 30.53 -12.66
CA GLU A 246 10.71 29.78 -11.66
C GLU A 246 10.04 28.45 -11.31
N VAL A 247 8.72 28.44 -11.13
CA VAL A 247 7.95 27.22 -10.85
C VAL A 247 7.95 26.28 -12.06
N THR A 248 7.91 26.81 -13.28
CA THR A 248 8.06 25.99 -14.49
C THR A 248 9.44 25.33 -14.54
N ARG A 249 10.53 26.07 -14.28
CA ARG A 249 11.88 25.49 -14.21
C ARG A 249 12.02 24.45 -13.10
N LEU A 250 11.42 24.70 -11.94
CA LEU A 250 11.38 23.75 -10.83
C LEU A 250 10.69 22.45 -11.24
N MET A 251 9.54 22.56 -11.91
CA MET A 251 8.79 21.41 -12.43
C MET A 251 9.63 20.59 -13.41
N ASP A 252 10.38 21.25 -14.30
CA ASP A 252 11.29 20.59 -15.24
C ASP A 252 12.42 19.85 -14.51
N GLY A 253 13.04 20.49 -13.51
CA GLY A 253 14.07 19.88 -12.67
C GLY A 253 13.55 18.67 -11.88
N CYS A 254 12.33 18.76 -11.33
CA CYS A 254 11.69 17.62 -10.65
C CYS A 254 11.55 16.39 -11.57
N LEU A 255 11.32 16.62 -12.88
CA LEU A 255 11.10 15.58 -13.88
C LEU A 255 12.40 15.04 -14.51
N ALA A 256 13.58 15.36 -13.93
CA ALA A 256 14.85 14.86 -14.42
C ALA A 256 14.92 13.30 -14.44
N PRO A 257 15.45 12.69 -15.52
CA PRO A 257 15.55 11.24 -15.63
C PRO A 257 16.41 10.58 -14.55
N CYS A 258 17.50 11.23 -14.14
CA CYS A 258 18.37 10.77 -13.07
C CYS A 258 17.87 11.37 -11.74
N PRO A 259 17.68 10.54 -10.69
CA PRO A 259 17.29 11.04 -9.36
C PRO A 259 18.22 12.10 -8.80
N GLU A 260 19.52 12.02 -9.10
CA GLU A 260 20.58 12.91 -8.63
C GLU A 260 20.49 14.32 -9.22
N ASP A 261 19.86 14.47 -10.39
CA ASP A 261 19.71 15.76 -11.09
C ASP A 261 18.45 16.53 -10.63
N ARG A 262 17.66 15.94 -9.73
CA ARG A 262 16.41 16.54 -9.22
C ARG A 262 16.72 17.49 -8.07
N PRO A 263 15.95 18.58 -7.91
CA PRO A 263 16.11 19.49 -6.78
C PRO A 263 15.85 18.76 -5.46
N GLU A 264 16.54 19.20 -4.42
CA GLU A 264 16.23 18.76 -3.06
C GLU A 264 14.87 19.33 -2.62
N LEU A 265 14.22 18.65 -1.68
CA LEU A 265 12.94 19.12 -1.15
C LEU A 265 13.05 20.52 -0.52
N ALA A 266 14.21 20.87 0.05
CA ALA A 266 14.47 22.20 0.59
C ALA A 266 14.42 23.28 -0.51
N GLU A 267 14.99 22.99 -1.69
CA GLU A 267 14.96 23.89 -2.85
C GLU A 267 13.54 24.03 -3.40
N VAL A 268 12.77 22.94 -3.44
CA VAL A 268 11.34 22.95 -3.80
C VAL A 268 10.55 23.86 -2.87
N LEU A 269 10.71 23.73 -1.55
CA LEU A 269 10.03 24.56 -0.56
C LEU A 269 10.40 26.04 -0.70
N SER A 270 11.69 26.33 -0.86
CA SER A 270 12.22 27.69 -1.05
C SER A 270 11.64 28.34 -2.31
N CYS A 271 11.67 27.63 -3.46
CA CYS A 271 11.13 28.13 -4.71
C CYS A 271 9.62 28.43 -4.64
N LEU A 272 8.88 27.72 -3.79
CA LEU A 272 7.44 27.91 -3.61
C LEU A 272 7.08 28.93 -2.52
N GLY A 273 8.08 29.48 -1.82
CA GLY A 273 7.90 30.40 -0.70
C GLY A 273 7.21 29.74 0.49
N VAL A 274 7.53 28.47 0.77
CA VAL A 274 7.00 27.73 1.91
C VAL A 274 8.05 27.70 3.01
N ASP A 275 7.76 28.37 4.12
CA ASP A 275 8.59 28.25 5.31
C ASP A 275 8.49 26.82 5.84
N ALA A 276 9.63 26.14 5.97
CA ALA A 276 9.76 24.86 6.64
C ALA A 276 9.61 25.04 8.17
N ALA A 277 8.55 25.70 8.62
CA ALA A 277 8.27 25.81 10.04
C ALA A 277 7.88 24.41 10.56
N PRO A 278 8.58 23.87 11.57
CA PRO A 278 8.13 22.65 12.22
C PRO A 278 6.75 22.94 12.82
N ASP A 279 5.76 22.14 12.44
CA ASP A 279 4.40 22.25 12.94
C ASP A 279 4.44 22.10 14.46
N ARG A 280 4.28 23.21 15.21
CA ARG A 280 4.28 23.22 16.68
C ARG A 280 3.09 22.41 17.26
N GLY A 281 2.14 21.98 16.41
CA GLY A 281 1.01 21.12 16.78
C GLY A 281 1.19 19.64 16.47
N ALA A 282 2.20 19.26 15.68
CA ALA A 282 2.59 17.86 15.53
C ALA A 282 3.54 17.55 16.69
N GLY A 283 2.99 17.21 17.86
CA GLY A 283 3.80 16.62 18.92
C GLY A 283 4.72 15.57 18.29
N ARG A 284 6.03 15.62 18.59
CA ARG A 284 6.98 14.57 18.19
C ARG A 284 6.22 13.25 18.32
N PRO A 285 6.12 12.41 17.27
CA PRO A 285 5.54 11.09 17.43
C PRO A 285 6.24 10.49 18.64
N ARG A 286 5.52 10.38 19.78
CA ARG A 286 5.98 9.49 20.83
C ARG A 286 6.04 8.15 20.13
N PRO A 287 7.16 7.40 20.21
CA PRO A 287 7.21 6.08 19.62
C PRO A 287 6.10 5.26 20.27
N HIS A 288 4.97 5.15 19.57
CA HIS A 288 3.85 4.32 19.97
C HIS A 288 3.98 3.04 19.15
N GLY A 289 4.22 1.94 19.86
CA GLY A 289 4.44 0.64 19.26
C GLY A 289 5.92 0.35 18.91
N PRO A 290 6.19 -0.39 17.83
CA PRO A 290 7.45 -1.10 17.60
C PRO A 290 8.70 -0.21 17.53
N GLU A 291 8.61 1.11 17.35
CA GLU A 291 9.77 2.02 17.44
C GLU A 291 10.31 2.17 18.87
N ALA A 292 9.47 2.02 19.90
CA ALA A 292 9.93 2.02 21.29
C ALA A 292 10.67 0.71 21.63
N ARG A 293 10.23 -0.41 21.02
CA ARG A 293 10.86 -1.74 21.19
C ARG A 293 12.10 -1.92 20.31
N ALA A 294 12.08 -1.43 19.07
CA ALA A 294 13.20 -1.50 18.15
C ALA A 294 14.38 -0.57 18.52
N ARG A 295 14.14 0.48 19.31
CA ARG A 295 15.23 1.29 19.89
C ARG A 295 15.88 0.64 21.11
N SER A 296 15.24 -0.35 21.73
CA SER A 296 15.83 -1.11 22.85
C SER A 296 16.54 -2.39 22.42
N SER A 297 16.34 -2.88 21.19
CA SER A 297 17.02 -4.08 20.70
C SER A 297 18.07 -3.73 19.64
N THR A 298 19.33 -3.84 20.05
CA THR A 298 20.45 -4.18 19.16
C THR A 298 19.98 -5.24 18.15
N GLY A 299 19.96 -4.87 16.87
CA GLY A 299 19.14 -5.48 15.81
C GLY A 299 19.49 -6.90 15.33
N ASP A 300 19.87 -7.82 16.20
CA ASP A 300 20.26 -9.20 15.80
C ASP A 300 19.71 -10.32 16.73
N ARG A 301 18.83 -9.99 17.69
CA ARG A 301 18.34 -10.96 18.71
C ARG A 301 16.85 -11.28 18.70
N ALA A 302 16.04 -10.60 17.89
CA ALA A 302 14.60 -10.86 17.83
C ALA A 302 14.32 -12.17 17.07
N ARG A 303 13.55 -13.07 17.69
CA ARG A 303 13.21 -14.37 17.10
C ARG A 303 12.45 -14.20 15.79
N ARG A 304 12.91 -14.80 14.70
CA ARG A 304 12.30 -14.75 13.37
C ARG A 304 11.30 -15.88 13.20
N VAL A 305 10.04 -15.53 13.01
CA VAL A 305 8.93 -16.47 12.86
C VAL A 305 8.34 -16.33 11.48
N MET A 306 8.44 -17.37 10.66
CA MET A 306 7.82 -17.41 9.35
C MET A 306 6.51 -18.16 9.43
N VAL A 307 5.42 -17.56 8.94
CA VAL A 307 4.07 -18.11 8.99
C VAL A 307 3.58 -18.39 7.57
N PHE A 308 3.49 -19.67 7.21
CA PHE A 308 2.88 -20.08 5.96
C PHE A 308 1.35 -20.13 6.09
N TYR A 309 0.68 -19.25 5.35
CA TYR A 309 -0.77 -19.12 5.34
C TYR A 309 -1.35 -19.61 4.01
N GLY A 310 -2.26 -20.60 4.10
CA GLY A 310 -2.84 -21.30 2.95
C GLY A 310 -4.32 -21.01 2.67
N GLY A 311 -4.93 -20.00 3.29
CA GLY A 311 -6.29 -19.55 2.96
C GLY A 311 -7.43 -20.51 3.30
N GLY A 312 -7.22 -21.47 4.22
CA GLY A 312 -8.23 -22.47 4.60
C GLY A 312 -8.85 -22.29 5.99
N TYR A 313 -9.86 -23.12 6.30
CA TYR A 313 -10.49 -23.22 7.62
C TYR A 313 -9.44 -23.58 8.70
N GLY A 314 -9.41 -22.82 9.81
CA GLY A 314 -8.34 -22.89 10.82
C GLY A 314 -7.36 -21.70 10.82
N SER A 315 -7.60 -20.72 9.95
CA SER A 315 -6.83 -19.48 9.83
C SER A 315 -6.81 -18.65 11.12
N ARG A 316 -7.95 -18.53 11.80
CA ARG A 316 -8.09 -17.75 13.04
C ARG A 316 -7.21 -18.29 14.16
N GLU A 317 -7.07 -19.60 14.29
CA GLU A 317 -6.20 -20.21 15.30
C GLU A 317 -4.73 -19.90 15.02
N LEU A 318 -4.30 -19.93 13.76
CA LEU A 318 -2.93 -19.55 13.37
C LEU A 318 -2.62 -18.11 13.77
N PHE A 319 -3.50 -17.16 13.44
CA PHE A 319 -3.31 -15.76 13.83
C PHE A 319 -3.34 -15.59 15.37
N ARG A 320 -4.24 -16.26 16.07
CA ARG A 320 -4.32 -16.20 17.55
C ARG A 320 -3.05 -16.74 18.22
N GLU A 321 -2.50 -17.85 17.74
CA GLU A 321 -1.24 -18.37 18.28
C GLU A 321 -0.06 -17.44 17.97
N VAL A 322 -0.01 -16.85 16.77
CA VAL A 322 1.04 -15.88 16.38
C VAL A 322 0.96 -14.64 17.26
N GLN A 323 -0.26 -14.17 17.56
CA GLN A 323 -0.50 -13.06 18.48
C GLN A 323 0.00 -13.38 19.89
N THR A 324 -0.40 -14.53 20.43
CA THR A 324 0.04 -14.99 21.75
C THR A 324 1.56 -15.08 21.85
N LEU A 325 2.21 -15.53 20.76
CA LEU A 325 3.68 -15.58 20.69
C LEU A 325 4.28 -14.18 20.67
N ALA A 326 3.78 -13.28 19.82
CA ALA A 326 4.29 -11.92 19.69
C ALA A 326 4.07 -11.05 20.93
N GLU A 327 3.06 -11.38 21.75
CA GLU A 327 2.85 -10.76 23.05
C GLU A 327 3.86 -11.24 24.10
N ARG A 328 4.21 -12.54 24.09
CA ARG A 328 5.11 -13.17 25.07
C ARG A 328 6.59 -13.04 24.73
N GLU A 329 6.91 -12.99 23.45
CA GLU A 329 8.27 -13.03 22.93
C GLU A 329 8.49 -11.88 21.95
N GLU A 330 9.70 -11.29 21.98
CA GLU A 330 10.10 -10.31 20.97
C GLU A 330 10.45 -11.03 19.66
N CYS A 331 9.48 -11.08 18.74
CA CYS A 331 9.62 -11.77 17.46
C CYS A 331 9.32 -10.88 16.25
N ARG A 332 10.02 -11.16 15.15
CA ARG A 332 9.75 -10.63 13.82
C ARG A 332 8.92 -11.64 13.05
N VAL A 333 7.69 -11.27 12.72
CA VAL A 333 6.74 -12.17 12.06
C VAL A 333 6.70 -11.88 10.56
N LEU A 334 6.93 -12.91 9.74
CA LEU A 334 6.75 -12.84 8.29
C LEU A 334 5.62 -13.75 7.85
N PHE A 335 4.52 -13.17 7.40
CA PHE A 335 3.44 -13.91 6.76
C PHE A 335 3.77 -14.19 5.29
N VAL A 336 3.56 -15.43 4.90
CA VAL A 336 3.89 -15.95 3.58
C VAL A 336 2.71 -16.71 3.03
N SER A 337 2.26 -16.34 1.84
CA SER A 337 1.25 -17.12 1.12
C SER A 337 1.66 -17.35 -0.32
N MET A 338 1.27 -18.52 -0.83
CA MET A 338 1.59 -19.00 -2.16
C MET A 338 0.28 -19.33 -2.88
N ILE A 339 0.11 -18.82 -4.09
CA ILE A 339 -1.03 -19.14 -4.96
C ILE A 339 -0.52 -20.16 -5.99
N PRO A 340 -1.00 -21.42 -5.96
CA PRO A 340 -0.46 -22.49 -6.80
C PRO A 340 -0.62 -22.22 -8.30
N ALA A 341 0.38 -22.58 -9.10
CA ALA A 341 0.35 -22.42 -10.56
C ALA A 341 -0.64 -23.34 -11.30
N HIS A 342 -0.95 -24.50 -10.72
CA HIS A 342 -1.64 -25.61 -11.40
C HIS A 342 -3.14 -25.68 -11.13
N LEU A 343 -3.70 -24.73 -10.37
CA LEU A 343 -5.13 -24.72 -10.10
C LEU A 343 -5.90 -24.23 -11.35
N PRO A 344 -7.05 -24.87 -11.70
CA PRO A 344 -7.97 -24.34 -12.70
C PRO A 344 -8.39 -22.90 -12.39
N GLY A 345 -8.62 -22.07 -13.42
CA GLY A 345 -8.86 -20.63 -13.27
C GLY A 345 -9.91 -20.25 -12.22
N GLY A 346 -11.10 -20.86 -12.26
CA GLY A 346 -12.17 -20.58 -11.27
C GLY A 346 -11.80 -20.96 -9.83
N LEU A 347 -10.99 -22.02 -9.65
CA LEU A 347 -10.48 -22.42 -8.34
C LEU A 347 -9.38 -21.48 -7.84
N VAL A 348 -8.55 -20.91 -8.73
CA VAL A 348 -7.57 -19.86 -8.38
C VAL A 348 -8.27 -18.62 -7.88
N GLU A 349 -9.34 -18.18 -8.55
CA GLU A 349 -10.12 -17.03 -8.12
C GLU A 349 -10.75 -17.23 -6.75
N LEU A 350 -11.43 -18.37 -6.55
CA LEU A 350 -12.03 -18.76 -5.26
C LEU A 350 -10.98 -18.82 -4.15
N PHE A 351 -9.85 -19.47 -4.42
CA PHE A 351 -8.73 -19.56 -3.49
C PHE A 351 -8.19 -18.18 -3.12
N SER A 352 -7.98 -17.31 -4.11
CA SER A 352 -7.44 -15.96 -3.91
C SER A 352 -8.39 -15.11 -3.07
N ALA A 353 -9.70 -15.15 -3.34
CA ALA A 353 -10.70 -14.44 -2.56
C ALA A 353 -10.66 -14.83 -1.07
N ARG A 354 -10.71 -16.14 -0.78
CA ARG A 354 -10.67 -16.68 0.59
C ARG A 354 -9.35 -16.41 1.29
N LEU A 355 -8.24 -16.56 0.57
CA LEU A 355 -6.90 -16.23 1.05
C LEU A 355 -6.83 -14.77 1.51
N PHE A 356 -7.28 -13.85 0.64
CA PHE A 356 -7.20 -12.41 0.90
C PHE A 356 -8.10 -12.01 2.07
N MET A 357 -9.34 -12.51 2.14
CA MET A 357 -10.24 -12.16 3.24
C MET A 357 -9.73 -12.68 4.58
N GLY A 358 -9.23 -13.92 4.63
CA GLY A 358 -8.68 -14.46 5.86
C GLY A 358 -7.37 -13.79 6.30
N LEU A 359 -6.50 -13.41 5.35
CA LEU A 359 -5.32 -12.59 5.65
C LEU A 359 -5.72 -11.21 6.16
N ALA A 360 -6.67 -10.54 5.50
CA ALA A 360 -7.10 -9.19 5.89
C ALA A 360 -7.65 -9.16 7.32
N GLU A 361 -8.49 -10.13 7.69
CA GLU A 361 -9.01 -10.27 9.05
C GLU A 361 -7.89 -10.51 10.08
N GLY A 362 -7.00 -11.48 9.84
CA GLY A 362 -5.94 -11.80 10.79
C GLY A 362 -4.89 -10.70 10.94
N LEU A 363 -4.50 -10.06 9.83
CA LEU A 363 -3.54 -8.95 9.85
C LEU A 363 -4.13 -7.70 10.52
N ALA A 364 -5.42 -7.43 10.38
CA ALA A 364 -6.09 -6.35 11.12
C ALA A 364 -6.03 -6.59 12.63
N GLN A 365 -6.22 -7.82 13.08
CA GLN A 365 -6.06 -8.17 14.50
C GLN A 365 -4.61 -8.02 14.98
N CYS A 366 -3.62 -8.40 14.16
CA CYS A 366 -2.22 -8.14 14.47
C CYS A 366 -1.94 -6.63 14.63
N ARG A 367 -2.49 -5.79 13.74
CA ARG A 367 -2.38 -4.33 13.84
C ARG A 367 -3.07 -3.78 15.10
N SER A 368 -4.27 -4.27 15.46
CA SER A 368 -4.95 -3.81 16.68
C SER A 368 -4.18 -4.11 17.97
N GLN A 369 -3.26 -5.08 17.95
CA GLN A 369 -2.38 -5.41 19.07
C GLN A 369 -0.96 -4.81 18.94
N GLY A 370 -0.71 -3.98 17.92
CA GLY A 370 0.59 -3.35 17.69
C GLY A 370 1.69 -4.32 17.24
N ILE A 371 1.34 -5.49 16.70
CA ILE A 371 2.30 -6.47 16.21
C ILE A 371 2.84 -6.02 14.85
N SER A 372 4.16 -5.86 14.75
CA SER A 372 4.84 -5.61 13.47
C SER A 372 4.99 -6.91 12.70
N TYR A 373 4.75 -6.86 11.40
CA TYR A 373 4.90 -8.01 10.51
C TYR A 373 5.32 -7.60 9.10
N GLY A 374 5.94 -8.54 8.38
CA GLY A 374 6.06 -8.54 6.93
C GLY A 374 4.98 -9.42 6.29
N LEU A 375 4.62 -9.11 5.05
CA LEU A 375 3.73 -9.93 4.23
C LEU A 375 4.35 -10.19 2.86
N ARG A 376 4.26 -11.43 2.39
CA ARG A 376 4.69 -11.86 1.05
C ARG A 376 3.61 -12.72 0.39
N LEU A 377 3.23 -12.34 -0.83
CA LEU A 377 2.37 -13.15 -1.70
C LEU A 377 3.14 -13.56 -2.95
N PHE A 378 3.15 -14.86 -3.24
CA PHE A 378 3.79 -15.41 -4.43
C PHE A 378 2.75 -16.03 -5.36
N PRO A 379 2.36 -15.36 -6.45
CA PRO A 379 1.42 -15.91 -7.41
C PRO A 379 2.09 -16.91 -8.36
N ARG A 380 1.32 -17.92 -8.78
CA ARG A 380 1.71 -18.89 -9.82
C ARG A 380 3.03 -19.61 -9.51
N VAL A 381 3.16 -20.14 -8.30
CA VAL A 381 4.37 -20.85 -7.87
C VAL A 381 4.14 -22.34 -7.64
N VAL A 382 5.23 -23.10 -7.66
CA VAL A 382 5.29 -24.46 -7.09
C VAL A 382 5.60 -24.30 -5.59
N PRO A 383 4.65 -24.62 -4.69
CA PRO A 383 4.77 -24.27 -3.27
C PRO A 383 6.03 -24.82 -2.58
N SER A 384 6.44 -26.05 -2.89
CA SER A 384 7.61 -26.70 -2.29
C SER A 384 8.92 -25.95 -2.59
N ARG A 385 9.18 -25.64 -3.88
CA ARG A 385 10.39 -24.92 -4.30
C ARG A 385 10.45 -23.51 -3.72
N MET A 386 9.31 -22.82 -3.68
CA MET A 386 9.26 -21.46 -3.12
C MET A 386 9.51 -21.47 -1.62
N ALA A 387 8.92 -22.40 -0.88
CA ALA A 387 9.15 -22.53 0.56
C ALA A 387 10.64 -22.74 0.90
N GLU A 388 11.35 -23.58 0.14
CA GLU A 388 12.80 -23.76 0.32
C GLU A 388 13.58 -22.46 0.12
N ARG A 389 13.30 -21.75 -0.97
CA ARG A 389 13.96 -20.49 -1.29
C ARG A 389 13.76 -19.49 -0.16
N MET A 390 12.55 -19.40 0.37
CA MET A 390 12.23 -18.48 1.46
C MET A 390 12.91 -18.84 2.76
N VAL A 391 12.92 -20.12 3.16
CA VAL A 391 13.66 -20.54 4.35
C VAL A 391 15.13 -20.17 4.23
N ARG A 392 15.74 -20.36 3.05
CA ARG A 392 17.13 -19.97 2.82
C ARG A 392 17.35 -18.46 2.86
N CYS A 393 16.48 -17.68 2.25
CA CYS A 393 16.62 -16.22 2.19
C CYS A 393 16.36 -15.53 3.54
N TYR A 394 15.36 -16.00 4.29
CA TYR A 394 14.96 -15.37 5.55
C TYR A 394 15.57 -16.00 6.80
N ALA A 395 16.06 -17.24 6.70
CA ALA A 395 16.63 -18.03 7.78
C ALA A 395 15.81 -17.96 9.10
N PRO A 396 14.52 -18.34 9.09
CA PRO A 396 13.67 -18.22 10.27
C PRO A 396 14.10 -19.18 11.40
N ASP A 397 13.96 -18.74 12.66
CA ASP A 397 14.21 -19.60 13.83
C ASP A 397 13.09 -20.62 14.02
N THR A 398 11.89 -20.31 13.55
CA THR A 398 10.75 -21.24 13.57
C THR A 398 9.82 -20.97 12.39
N VAL A 399 9.31 -22.05 11.80
CA VAL A 399 8.33 -22.01 10.71
C VAL A 399 7.00 -22.56 11.21
N TRP A 400 5.95 -21.77 11.05
CA TRP A 400 4.59 -22.09 11.46
C TRP A 400 3.75 -22.36 10.22
N VAL A 401 3.03 -23.48 10.24
CA VAL A 401 2.18 -23.89 9.12
C VAL A 401 0.78 -24.18 9.65
N GLY A 402 -0.20 -23.41 9.16
CA GLY A 402 -1.61 -23.68 9.40
C GLY A 402 -2.11 -24.89 8.59
N ARG A 403 -3.18 -25.55 9.05
CA ARG A 403 -3.78 -26.66 8.31
C ARG A 403 -4.53 -26.13 7.07
N PRO A 404 -4.22 -26.57 5.83
CA PRO A 404 -4.96 -26.14 4.65
C PRO A 404 -6.40 -26.68 4.68
N ALA A 405 -7.33 -25.97 4.04
CA ALA A 405 -8.70 -26.45 3.86
C ALA A 405 -8.71 -27.79 3.10
N SER A 406 -9.66 -28.67 3.44
CA SER A 406 -9.93 -29.89 2.68
C SER A 406 -10.14 -29.54 1.20
N GLY A 407 -9.32 -30.15 0.33
CA GLY A 407 -9.31 -29.86 -1.12
C GLY A 407 -8.00 -29.24 -1.63
N ILE A 408 -7.16 -28.67 -0.76
CA ILE A 408 -5.87 -28.06 -1.14
C ILE A 408 -4.72 -28.96 -0.63
N HIS A 409 -4.63 -30.16 -1.20
CA HIS A 409 -3.63 -31.18 -0.83
C HIS A 409 -2.17 -30.76 -1.16
N GLY A 410 -1.98 -29.76 -2.03
CA GLY A 410 -0.67 -29.33 -2.52
C GLY A 410 0.25 -28.65 -1.50
N ILE A 411 -0.29 -28.00 -0.46
CA ILE A 411 0.55 -27.34 0.55
C ILE A 411 1.10 -28.39 1.54
N ARG A 412 0.27 -29.33 2.00
CA ARG A 412 0.71 -30.34 2.98
C ARG A 412 1.59 -31.43 2.35
N GLY A 413 1.29 -31.86 1.11
CA GLY A 413 2.13 -32.82 0.39
C GLY A 413 3.44 -32.23 -0.14
N GLY A 414 3.50 -30.91 -0.35
CA GLY A 414 4.65 -30.24 -0.94
C GLY A 414 5.55 -29.48 0.05
N VAL A 415 4.96 -28.66 0.93
CA VAL A 415 5.72 -27.72 1.77
C VAL A 415 6.26 -28.40 3.03
N VAL A 416 5.41 -29.10 3.79
CA VAL A 416 5.79 -29.69 5.09
C VAL A 416 6.95 -30.69 4.98
N PRO A 417 6.89 -31.74 4.11
CA PRO A 417 8.01 -32.69 3.98
C PRO A 417 9.31 -32.06 3.46
N ARG A 418 9.21 -30.90 2.81
CA ARG A 418 10.37 -30.18 2.31
C ARG A 418 11.02 -29.35 3.41
N LEU A 419 10.21 -28.70 4.26
CA LEU A 419 10.66 -27.99 5.45
C LEU A 419 11.32 -28.95 6.44
N GLU A 420 10.73 -30.11 6.70
CA GLU A 420 11.33 -31.15 7.57
C GLU A 420 12.72 -31.56 7.08
N ARG A 421 12.90 -31.74 5.77
CA ARG A 421 14.21 -32.04 5.15
C ARG A 421 15.23 -30.91 5.24
N LEU A 422 14.81 -29.67 5.50
CA LEU A 422 15.71 -28.54 5.72
C LEU A 422 16.15 -28.40 7.17
N GLY A 423 15.63 -29.25 8.09
CA GLY A 423 15.99 -29.20 9.51
C GLY A 423 15.48 -27.95 10.25
N VAL A 424 14.50 -27.22 9.69
CA VAL A 424 13.91 -26.07 10.37
C VAL A 424 13.01 -26.50 11.52
N ASN A 425 12.97 -25.71 12.59
CA ASN A 425 12.00 -25.91 13.67
C ASN A 425 10.58 -25.65 13.15
N LEU A 426 9.79 -26.71 12.98
CA LEU A 426 8.47 -26.67 12.37
C LEU A 426 7.37 -26.79 13.44
N ARG A 427 6.42 -25.85 13.44
CA ARG A 427 5.21 -25.89 14.28
C ARG A 427 3.95 -25.99 13.43
N LEU A 428 3.21 -27.08 13.60
CA LEU A 428 1.94 -27.31 12.92
C LEU A 428 0.77 -26.84 13.79
N VAL A 429 0.04 -25.82 13.35
CA VAL A 429 -1.12 -25.28 14.08
C VAL A 429 -2.39 -26.05 13.70
N LYS A 430 -3.04 -26.68 14.69
CA LYS A 430 -4.25 -27.50 14.51
C LYS A 430 -5.51 -26.65 14.72
N PRO A 431 -6.54 -26.76 13.85
CA PRO A 431 -7.84 -26.14 14.11
C PRO A 431 -8.52 -26.76 15.33
N THR A 432 -9.21 -25.97 16.15
CA THR A 432 -10.07 -26.47 17.24
C THR A 432 -11.36 -27.11 16.69
N ALA A 433 -12.00 -27.96 17.48
CA ALA A 433 -13.16 -28.76 17.05
C ALA A 433 -14.39 -27.92 16.60
N SER A 434 -14.50 -26.66 17.02
CA SER A 434 -15.59 -25.75 16.66
C SER A 434 -15.55 -25.26 15.21
N ASN A 435 -14.40 -25.32 14.54
CA ASN A 435 -14.21 -24.85 13.15
C ASN A 435 -14.50 -25.91 12.07
N ARG A 436 -15.01 -27.10 12.44
CA ARG A 436 -15.31 -28.19 11.49
C ARG A 436 -16.67 -28.10 10.78
N ARG A 437 -17.52 -27.13 11.13
CA ARG A 437 -18.92 -27.03 10.66
C ARG A 437 -19.26 -25.81 9.80
N GLY A 438 -18.27 -25.04 9.33
CA GLY A 438 -18.48 -23.79 8.58
C GLY A 438 -18.43 -23.91 7.08
#